data_AF-A0A285ZRE3-F1
#
_entry.id   AF-A0A285ZRE3-F1
#
_cell.length_a   1.000
_cell.length_b   1.000
_cell.length_c   1.000
_cell.angle_alpha   90.00
_cell.angle_beta   90.00
_cell.angle_gamma   90.00
#
_symmetry.space_group_name_H-M   'P 1'
#
loop_
_entity.id
_entity.type
_entity.pdbx_description
1 polymer ?
#
loop_
_entity_poly.entity_id
_entity_poly.type
_entity_poly.pdbx_seq_one_letter_code
_entity_poly.pdbx_strand_id
1 'polypeptide(L)'
;METPIKLELPEDFIMICEIFEIRPQEFIQKILDEISLPRYYSGQNGKEIWSTLIMLEHLDTIDFSEEKLALHEPYMEKLHNIVSQKPSTSEEEVELTETEARNLMVEWHKAILAYRSKYLLDGLSDDV
;
A
#
# COMPACT_ATOMS: atom_id res chain seq x y z
N MET A 1 -0.84 12.60 21.92
CA MET A 1 0.49 11.99 22.07
C MET A 1 0.34 10.55 21.62
N GLU A 2 0.95 10.18 20.49
CA GLU A 2 0.99 8.78 20.06
C GLU A 2 1.94 8.03 21.00
N THR A 3 1.44 6.98 21.64
CA THR A 3 2.27 6.11 22.46
C THR A 3 3.24 5.39 21.53
N PRO A 4 4.57 5.43 21.76
CA PRO A 4 5.51 4.74 20.89
C PRO A 4 5.20 3.24 20.94
N ILE A 5 4.79 2.68 19.80
CA ILE A 5 4.63 1.23 19.64
C ILE A 5 6.02 0.63 19.80
N LYS A 6 6.24 -0.10 20.89
CA LYS A 6 7.45 -0.90 21.05
C LYS A 6 7.27 -2.14 20.18
N LEU A 7 7.95 -2.19 19.05
CA LEU A 7 7.98 -3.37 18.20
C LEU A 7 8.75 -4.48 18.92
N GLU A 8 8.04 -5.52 19.34
CA GLU A 8 8.64 -6.74 19.85
C GLU A 8 8.88 -7.68 18.66
N LEU A 9 10.16 -7.95 18.40
CA LEU A 9 10.56 -8.80 17.29
C LEU A 9 10.46 -10.28 17.70
N PRO A 10 9.93 -11.17 16.85
CA PRO A 10 9.88 -12.61 17.16
C PRO A 10 11.26 -13.20 17.37
N GLU A 11 11.38 -14.14 18.31
CA GLU A 11 12.64 -14.82 18.64
C GLU A 11 13.27 -15.50 17.42
N ASP A 12 12.46 -16.21 16.62
CA ASP A 12 12.92 -16.86 15.39
C ASP A 12 13.49 -15.87 14.37
N PHE A 13 12.90 -14.68 14.26
CA PHE A 13 13.39 -13.64 13.37
C PHE A 13 14.73 -13.07 13.85
N ILE A 14 14.88 -12.87 15.16
CA ILE A 14 16.14 -12.44 15.77
C ILE A 14 17.23 -13.49 15.51
N MET A 15 16.94 -14.78 15.76
CA MET A 15 17.89 -15.86 15.52
C MET A 15 18.35 -15.93 14.05
N ILE A 16 17.42 -15.78 13.10
CA ILE A 16 17.77 -15.72 11.66
C ILE A 16 18.68 -14.52 11.38
N CYS A 17 18.36 -13.35 11.93
CA CYS A 17 19.19 -12.17 11.77
C CYS A 17 20.60 -12.38 12.33
N GLU A 18 20.74 -13.01 13.49
CA GLU A 18 22.04 -13.32 14.11
C GLU A 18 22.86 -14.33 13.28
N ILE A 19 22.21 -15.40 12.78
CA ILE A 19 22.87 -16.42 11.94
C ILE A 19 23.50 -15.81 10.69
N PHE A 20 22.83 -14.81 10.09
CA PHE A 20 23.28 -14.17 8.85
C PHE A 20 23.93 -12.80 9.06
N GLU A 21 24.19 -12.41 10.32
CA GLU A 21 24.76 -11.11 10.70
C GLU A 21 23.97 -9.89 10.14
N ILE A 22 22.66 -10.02 10.03
CA ILE A 22 21.74 -8.98 9.53
C ILE A 22 21.28 -8.12 10.70
N ARG A 23 21.25 -6.79 10.51
CA ARG A 23 20.60 -5.89 11.46
C ARG A 23 19.09 -5.90 11.23
N PRO A 24 18.28 -6.29 12.25
CA PRO A 24 16.82 -6.41 12.08
C PRO A 24 16.15 -5.13 11.56
N GLN A 25 16.59 -3.96 12.06
CA GLN A 25 16.00 -2.68 11.68
C GLN A 25 16.25 -2.33 10.21
N GLU A 26 17.44 -2.63 9.69
CA GLU A 26 17.78 -2.39 8.29
C GLU A 26 16.97 -3.29 7.36
N PHE A 27 16.77 -4.56 7.75
CA PHE A 27 15.94 -5.49 6.99
C PHE A 27 14.46 -5.10 6.99
N ILE A 28 13.91 -4.70 8.14
CA ILE A 28 12.51 -4.23 8.23
C ILE A 28 12.33 -2.97 7.39
N GLN A 29 13.24 -2.00 7.48
CA GLN A 29 13.16 -0.79 6.67
C GLN A 29 13.18 -1.13 5.18
N LYS A 30 14.04 -2.07 4.76
CA LYS A 30 14.08 -2.55 3.38
C LYS A 30 12.74 -3.13 2.91
N ILE A 31 12.06 -3.94 3.73
CA ILE A 31 10.73 -4.46 3.40
C ILE A 31 9.76 -3.29 3.17
N LEU A 32 9.76 -2.30 4.07
CA LEU A 32 8.86 -1.14 3.96
C LEU A 32 9.13 -0.33 2.68
N ASP A 33 10.40 -0.13 2.33
CA ASP A 33 10.82 0.60 1.12
C ASP A 33 10.40 -0.11 -0.18
N GLU A 34 10.16 -1.42 -0.13
CA GLU A 34 9.73 -2.23 -1.28
C GLU A 34 8.21 -2.25 -1.49
N ILE A 35 7.40 -1.81 -0.53
CA ILE A 35 5.93 -1.81 -0.64
C ILE A 35 5.50 -0.79 -1.70
N SER A 36 4.87 -1.26 -2.79
CA SER A 36 4.41 -0.42 -3.90
C SER A 36 3.30 -1.10 -4.70
N LEU A 37 2.04 -0.71 -4.47
CA LEU A 37 0.90 -1.13 -5.30
C LEU A 37 1.08 -0.82 -6.79
N PRO A 38 1.56 0.39 -7.20
CA PRO A 38 1.81 0.67 -8.62
C PRO A 38 2.78 -0.32 -9.26
N ARG A 39 3.87 -0.65 -8.58
CA ARG A 39 4.89 -1.58 -9.10
C ARG A 39 4.34 -3.00 -9.19
N TYR A 40 3.63 -3.44 -8.14
CA TYR A 40 3.00 -4.76 -8.09
C TYR A 40 2.02 -4.98 -9.25
N TYR A 41 1.12 -4.03 -9.50
CA TYR A 41 0.12 -4.19 -10.56
C TYR A 41 0.67 -3.95 -11.97
N SER A 42 1.78 -3.23 -12.14
CA SER A 42 2.35 -2.95 -13.49
C SER A 42 3.13 -4.12 -14.10
N GLY A 43 3.19 -5.26 -13.42
CA GLY A 43 3.76 -6.49 -13.97
C GLY A 43 5.28 -6.63 -13.81
N GLN A 44 5.92 -5.87 -12.92
CA GLN A 44 7.27 -6.20 -12.48
C GLN A 44 7.21 -7.47 -11.63
N ASN A 45 7.41 -8.64 -12.25
CA ASN A 45 7.59 -9.93 -11.57
C ASN A 45 8.96 -10.03 -10.85
N GLY A 46 9.39 -8.93 -10.24
CA GLY A 46 10.61 -8.82 -9.47
C GLY A 46 10.46 -9.45 -8.08
N LYS A 47 11.57 -9.52 -7.34
CA LYS A 47 11.55 -10.04 -5.97
C LYS A 47 10.87 -9.07 -4.99
N GLU A 48 10.66 -7.82 -5.38
CA GLU A 48 10.04 -6.77 -4.55
C GLU A 48 8.51 -6.98 -4.36
N ILE A 49 7.89 -7.95 -5.06
CA ILE A 49 6.44 -8.21 -4.95
C ILE A 49 6.01 -8.72 -3.58
N TRP A 50 6.90 -9.44 -2.87
CA TRP A 50 6.56 -10.13 -1.62
C TRP A 50 6.15 -9.15 -0.53
N SER A 51 6.87 -8.03 -0.40
CA SER A 51 6.59 -6.98 0.57
C SER A 51 5.19 -6.38 0.33
N THR A 52 4.81 -6.18 -0.94
CA THR A 52 3.47 -5.67 -1.29
C THR A 52 2.37 -6.71 -1.07
N LEU A 53 2.66 -7.99 -1.32
CA LEU A 53 1.72 -9.09 -1.05
C LEU A 53 1.38 -9.22 0.44
N ILE A 54 2.39 -9.12 1.33
CA ILE A 54 2.15 -9.14 2.78
C ILE A 54 1.24 -7.98 3.20
N MET A 55 1.43 -6.80 2.63
CA MET A 55 0.56 -5.65 2.89
C MET A 55 -0.87 -5.91 2.39
N LEU A 56 -1.04 -6.47 1.19
CA LEU A 56 -2.36 -6.82 0.65
C LEU A 56 -3.06 -7.88 1.51
N GLU A 57 -2.37 -8.94 1.93
CA GLU A 57 -2.91 -9.95 2.84
C GLU A 57 -3.36 -9.31 4.16
N HIS A 58 -2.59 -8.38 4.71
CA HIS A 58 -3.00 -7.65 5.90
C HIS A 58 -4.27 -6.81 5.65
N LEU A 59 -4.36 -6.11 4.51
CA LEU A 59 -5.56 -5.35 4.14
C LEU A 59 -6.78 -6.26 4.01
N ASP A 60 -6.64 -7.48 3.52
CA ASP A 60 -7.73 -8.46 3.42
C ASP A 60 -8.26 -8.92 4.78
N THR A 61 -7.47 -8.80 5.86
CA THR A 61 -7.93 -9.07 7.24
C THR A 61 -8.73 -7.93 7.85
N ILE A 62 -8.69 -6.73 7.25
CA ILE A 62 -9.39 -5.56 7.76
C ILE A 62 -10.83 -5.60 7.24
N ASP A 63 -11.78 -5.60 8.17
CA ASP A 63 -13.19 -5.48 7.82
C ASP A 63 -13.52 -4.02 7.44
N PHE A 64 -13.67 -3.79 6.14
CA PHE A 64 -14.11 -2.50 5.60
C PHE A 64 -15.63 -2.47 5.52
N SER A 65 -16.26 -1.42 6.06
CA SER A 65 -17.68 -1.19 5.81
C SER A 65 -17.95 -0.99 4.31
N GLU A 66 -19.15 -1.35 3.86
CA GLU A 66 -19.56 -1.16 2.45
C GLU A 66 -19.34 0.27 1.96
N GLU A 67 -19.64 1.27 2.80
CA GLU A 67 -19.40 2.68 2.51
C GLU A 67 -17.91 2.97 2.26
N LYS A 68 -17.00 2.38 3.04
CA LYS A 68 -15.56 2.52 2.82
C LYS A 68 -15.12 1.83 1.54
N LEU A 69 -15.62 0.63 1.27
CA LEU A 69 -15.33 -0.11 0.04
C LEU A 69 -15.76 0.67 -1.21
N ALA A 70 -16.93 1.31 -1.17
CA ALA A 70 -17.44 2.14 -2.27
C ALA A 70 -16.54 3.34 -2.59
N LEU A 71 -15.74 3.84 -1.64
CA LEU A 71 -14.76 4.90 -1.88
C LEU A 71 -13.50 4.39 -2.60
N HIS A 72 -13.22 3.10 -2.51
CA HIS A 72 -12.04 2.45 -3.06
C HIS A 72 -12.30 1.91 -4.47
N GLU A 73 -13.50 1.36 -4.71
CA GLU A 73 -13.89 0.67 -5.95
C GLU A 73 -13.59 1.44 -7.25
N PRO A 74 -13.94 2.74 -7.40
CA PRO A 74 -13.68 3.47 -8.64
C PRO A 74 -12.18 3.61 -8.97
N TYR A 75 -11.33 3.63 -7.95
CA TYR A 75 -9.89 3.71 -8.13
C TYR A 75 -9.29 2.34 -8.45
N MET A 76 -9.81 1.28 -7.85
CA MET A 76 -9.43 -0.09 -8.22
C MET A 76 -9.80 -0.41 -9.67
N GLU A 77 -10.97 0.02 -10.14
CA GLU A 77 -11.38 -0.14 -11.54
C GLU A 77 -10.47 0.67 -12.49
N LYS A 78 -10.15 1.93 -12.16
CA LYS A 78 -9.19 2.72 -12.94
C LYS A 78 -7.80 2.10 -12.98
N LEU A 79 -7.33 1.56 -11.87
CA LEU A 79 -6.05 0.88 -11.78
C LEU A 79 -6.03 -0.37 -12.67
N HIS A 80 -7.11 -1.17 -12.62
CA HIS A 80 -7.28 -2.31 -13.50
C HIS A 80 -7.25 -1.90 -14.97
N ASN A 81 -7.89 -0.79 -15.34
CA ASN A 81 -7.87 -0.27 -16.71
C ASN A 81 -6.46 0.16 -17.16
N ILE A 82 -5.72 0.86 -16.31
CA ILE A 82 -4.33 1.26 -16.58
C ILE A 82 -3.46 0.02 -16.88
N VAL A 83 -3.62 -1.02 -16.08
CA VAL A 83 -2.80 -2.23 -16.15
C VAL A 83 -3.22 -3.15 -17.31
N SER A 84 -4.52 -3.30 -17.56
CA SER A 84 -5.04 -4.24 -18.57
C SER A 84 -4.91 -3.73 -20.01
N GLN A 85 -4.88 -2.41 -20.22
CA GLN A 85 -4.79 -1.80 -21.55
C GLN A 85 -3.37 -1.81 -22.14
N LYS A 86 -2.36 -2.12 -21.33
CA LYS A 86 -0.96 -2.15 -21.73
C LYS A 86 -0.37 -3.52 -21.38
N PRO A 87 -0.51 -4.54 -22.25
CA PRO A 87 0.22 -5.79 -22.04
C PRO A 87 1.71 -5.45 -22.03
N SER A 88 2.32 -5.48 -20.85
CA SER A 88 3.71 -5.10 -20.60
C SER A 88 4.66 -6.01 -21.37
N THR A 89 4.99 -5.64 -22.61
CA THR A 89 5.90 -6.41 -23.47
C THR A 89 7.33 -5.88 -23.43
N SER A 90 7.52 -4.65 -22.93
CA SER A 90 8.82 -4.01 -22.74
C SER A 90 8.95 -3.36 -21.37
N GLU A 91 10.19 -3.15 -20.93
CA GLU A 91 10.51 -2.48 -19.66
C GLU A 91 10.02 -1.02 -19.62
N GLU A 92 10.09 -0.31 -20.75
CA GLU A 92 9.59 1.06 -20.88
C GLU A 92 8.06 1.14 -20.68
N GLU A 93 7.29 0.19 -21.22
CA GLU A 93 5.84 0.10 -21.01
C GLU A 93 5.49 -0.17 -19.54
N VAL A 94 6.30 -0.98 -18.86
CA VAL A 94 6.14 -1.24 -17.43
C VAL A 94 6.37 0.03 -16.61
N GLU A 95 7.44 0.78 -16.90
CA GLU A 95 7.74 2.04 -16.21
C GLU A 95 6.67 3.11 -16.43
N LEU A 96 6.14 3.22 -17.65
CA LEU A 96 5.03 4.12 -17.97
C LEU A 96 3.75 3.72 -17.22
N THR A 97 3.44 2.42 -17.17
CA THR A 97 2.28 1.90 -16.44
C THR A 97 2.44 2.14 -14.94
N GLU A 98 3.63 1.92 -14.38
CA GLU A 98 3.94 2.22 -12.97
C GLU A 98 3.74 3.71 -12.68
N THR A 99 4.20 4.58 -13.56
CA THR A 99 4.08 6.04 -13.41
C THR A 99 2.61 6.48 -13.40
N GLU A 100 1.81 5.97 -14.33
CA GLU A 100 0.36 6.26 -14.39
C GLU A 100 -0.37 5.73 -13.15
N ALA A 101 -0.09 4.50 -12.73
CA ALA A 101 -0.64 3.92 -11.51
C ALA A 101 -0.24 4.71 -10.26
N ARG A 102 1.00 5.22 -10.21
CA ARG A 102 1.48 6.08 -9.12
C ARG A 102 0.74 7.42 -9.07
N ASN A 103 0.45 8.02 -10.22
CA ASN A 103 -0.37 9.24 -10.28
C ASN A 103 -1.80 8.98 -9.80
N LEU A 104 -2.41 7.86 -10.20
CA LEU A 104 -3.72 7.44 -9.70
C LEU A 104 -3.73 7.27 -8.17
N MET A 105 -2.68 6.66 -7.60
CA MET A 105 -2.54 6.51 -6.15
C MET A 105 -2.53 7.86 -5.41
N VAL A 106 -1.87 8.87 -5.98
CA VAL A 106 -1.86 10.23 -5.41
C VAL A 106 -3.26 10.85 -5.43
N GLU A 107 -4.01 10.69 -6.52
CA GLU A 107 -5.39 11.15 -6.62
C GLU A 107 -6.29 10.44 -5.62
N TRP A 108 -6.19 9.11 -5.56
CA TRP A 108 -6.94 8.28 -4.63
C TRP A 108 -6.69 8.69 -3.18
N HIS A 109 -5.42 8.86 -2.80
CA HIS A 109 -5.04 9.30 -1.46
C HIS A 109 -5.66 10.67 -1.11
N LYS A 110 -5.59 11.64 -2.02
CA LYS A 110 -6.21 12.97 -1.82
C LYS A 110 -7.72 12.88 -1.63
N ALA A 111 -8.41 12.05 -2.41
CA ALA A 111 -9.85 11.87 -2.29
C ALA A 111 -10.25 11.25 -0.94
N ILE A 112 -9.51 10.23 -0.48
CA ILE A 112 -9.74 9.62 0.83
C ILE A 112 -9.50 10.61 1.97
N LEU A 113 -8.44 11.43 1.90
CA LEU A 113 -8.19 12.48 2.89
C LEU A 113 -9.30 13.53 2.90
N ALA A 114 -9.78 13.97 1.73
CA ALA A 114 -10.87 14.94 1.63
C ALA A 114 -12.17 14.39 2.22
N TYR A 115 -12.52 13.13 1.92
CA TYR A 115 -13.65 12.44 2.51
C TYR A 115 -13.55 12.39 4.03
N ARG A 116 -12.42 11.90 4.57
CA ARG A 116 -12.20 11.82 6.03
C ARG A 116 -12.28 13.19 6.70
N SER A 117 -11.76 14.23 6.05
CA SER A 117 -11.81 15.60 6.57
C SER A 117 -13.23 16.15 6.62
N LYS A 118 -14.06 15.84 5.60
CA LYS A 118 -15.47 16.25 5.58
C LYS A 118 -16.26 15.61 6.71
N TYR A 119 -16.08 14.32 6.98
CA TYR A 119 -16.77 13.63 8.08
C TYR A 119 -16.37 14.18 9.46
N LEU A 120 -15.11 14.57 9.62
CA LEU A 120 -14.66 15.23 10.85
C LEU A 120 -15.31 16.62 11.03
N LEU A 121 -15.50 17.37 9.94
CA LEU A 121 -16.11 18.69 9.98
C LEU A 121 -17.63 18.64 10.15
N ASP A 122 -18.31 17.71 9.47
CA ASP A 122 -19.76 17.53 9.57
C ASP A 122 -20.13 16.97 10.96
N GLY A 123 -19.34 16.03 11.51
CA GLY A 123 -19.53 15.53 12.89
C GLY A 123 -19.23 16.54 14.00
N LEU A 124 -18.59 17.67 13.69
CA LEU A 124 -18.41 18.81 14.60
C LEU A 124 -19.58 19.82 14.51
N SER A 125 -20.44 19.70 13.49
CA SER A 125 -21.53 20.67 13.24
C SER A 125 -22.87 20.27 13.87
N ASP A 126 -23.00 19.04 14.36
CA ASP A 126 -24.21 18.55 15.03
C ASP A 126 -24.26 18.89 16.55
N ASP A 127 -23.26 19.61 17.08
CA ASP A 127 -23.15 20.01 18.50
C ASP A 127 -23.27 21.54 18.74
N VAL A 128 -23.99 22.29 17.88
CA VAL A 128 -24.28 23.73 18.08
C VAL A 128 -25.78 24.03 18.10
#